data_AF-A0A553HL79-F1
#
_entry.id   AF-A0A553HL79-F1
#
_cell.length_a   1.000
_cell.length_b   1.000
_cell.length_c   1.000
_cell.angle_alpha   90.00
_cell.angle_beta   90.00
_cell.angle_gamma   90.00
#
_symmetry.space_group_name_H-M   'P 1'
#
loop_
_entity.id
_entity.type
_entity.pdbx_description
1 polymer ?
#
loop_
_entity_poly.entity_id
_entity_poly.type
_entity_poly.pdbx_seq_one_letter_code
_entity_poly.pdbx_strand_id
1 'polypeptide(L)'
;MDTSEKSDDNTPTTDSIPSREDVVPDADAPKEGLVAWLQVLGAFCVYLNTWGLLNSYGVFQTYYKLDFLSSLPTSTIGWIGSLQGALFFAVSIIVGPMFDLGYFRSLMWVGTAFIVVGMFLLSISSQLYQIILTQSVLVGIGEGCLFLPAPAVVAQYFDARLGLAVSLASVGSAVGGIIYPLIFTRILSSLGFGWATRVMGFVLLATSFLILLMKSKLKPAPTRSIIDWASFTDVPFMLLNLGLVFGFMGLYVIMTYFQLYALSRTSISATLADNLLIIINAGSLVGRVVLGYLADKTGSINMQTAVALVATVLTFSLLAAHTPAALVVVAVLFGIASGAFLGLPVASIVRLSDDPSKIGTRIGMTLLFVGVGALISYPIAGAIVGDNNNWLGLIIFSGVLLAASTIVLAMSRIAKVGKEWTKPL
;
A
#
# COMPACT_ATOMS: atom_id res chain seq x y z
N MET A 1 7.14 72.84 -46.30
CA MET A 1 7.74 71.59 -46.81
C MET A 1 8.14 70.81 -45.57
N ASP A 2 7.21 70.06 -44.98
CA ASP A 2 6.88 68.65 -45.36
C ASP A 2 8.12 67.76 -45.20
N THR A 3 8.14 66.63 -44.49
CA THR A 3 7.11 65.81 -43.81
C THR A 3 7.86 64.75 -42.99
N SER A 4 7.22 64.33 -41.89
CA SER A 4 7.30 63.03 -41.17
C SER A 4 8.40 61.99 -41.47
N GLU A 5 9.02 61.48 -40.40
CA GLU A 5 8.84 60.07 -39.99
C GLU A 5 9.23 59.86 -38.52
N LYS A 6 8.28 59.31 -37.74
CA LYS A 6 8.48 58.83 -36.37
C LYS A 6 9.02 57.39 -36.43
N SER A 7 10.03 57.07 -35.64
CA SER A 7 10.23 55.71 -35.13
C SER A 7 10.36 55.78 -33.61
N ASP A 8 9.37 55.19 -32.94
CA ASP A 8 9.31 55.01 -31.49
C ASP A 8 10.21 53.82 -31.11
N ASP A 9 11.31 54.07 -30.41
CA ASP A 9 12.12 53.02 -29.76
C ASP A 9 11.67 52.89 -28.29
N ASN A 10 10.53 52.23 -28.10
CA ASN A 10 10.06 51.75 -26.80
C ASN A 10 10.65 50.36 -26.55
N THR A 11 11.83 50.30 -25.94
CA THR A 11 12.35 49.07 -25.33
C THR A 11 11.64 48.83 -24.01
N PRO A 12 10.90 47.71 -23.83
CA PRO A 12 10.30 47.37 -22.55
C PRO A 12 11.40 46.86 -21.60
N THR A 13 11.47 47.46 -20.42
CA THR A 13 12.18 46.94 -19.26
C THR A 13 11.81 45.48 -19.04
N THR A 14 12.81 44.60 -19.06
CA THR A 14 12.68 43.21 -18.66
C THR A 14 12.38 43.18 -17.17
N ASP A 15 11.13 42.90 -16.82
CA ASP A 15 10.74 42.50 -15.47
C ASP A 15 11.53 41.25 -15.11
N SER A 16 12.61 41.44 -14.36
CA SER A 16 13.37 40.38 -13.73
C SER A 16 12.44 39.63 -12.78
N ILE A 17 12.10 38.40 -13.15
CA ILE A 17 11.48 37.41 -12.29
C ILE A 17 12.20 37.44 -10.94
N PRO A 18 11.50 37.58 -9.80
CA PRO A 18 12.17 37.58 -8.51
C PRO A 18 12.83 36.21 -8.34
N SER A 19 14.17 36.20 -8.38
CA SER A 19 14.98 35.09 -7.94
C SER A 19 14.54 34.76 -6.52
N ARG A 20 14.36 33.46 -6.26
CA ARG A 20 14.06 32.88 -4.95
C ARG A 20 15.13 33.35 -3.96
N GLU A 21 14.93 34.51 -3.33
CA GLU A 21 15.76 34.99 -2.23
C GLU A 21 15.66 33.98 -1.10
N ASP A 22 16.78 33.30 -0.88
CA ASP A 22 17.28 32.79 0.38
C ASP A 22 16.22 32.27 1.35
N VAL A 23 15.81 31.02 1.10
CA VAL A 23 15.60 30.11 2.24
C VAL A 23 16.97 29.93 2.88
N VAL A 24 17.35 30.83 3.80
CA VAL A 24 18.39 30.53 4.78
C VAL A 24 17.91 29.25 5.47
N PRO A 25 18.59 28.09 5.24
CA PRO A 25 18.27 26.91 6.00
C PRO A 25 18.58 27.28 7.45
N ASP A 26 17.63 27.08 8.36
CA ASP A 26 17.95 27.09 9.78
C ASP A 26 19.05 26.02 10.00
N ALA A 27 20.29 26.50 10.14
CA ALA A 27 21.50 25.73 9.94
C ALA A 27 21.86 24.86 11.15
N ASP A 28 21.12 24.99 12.27
CA ASP A 28 21.60 24.51 13.57
C ASP A 28 20.74 23.44 14.25
N ALA A 29 19.70 22.91 13.60
CA ALA A 29 19.05 21.70 14.12
C ALA A 29 19.79 20.45 13.63
N PRO A 30 20.36 19.59 14.49
CA PRO A 30 20.86 18.29 14.06
C PRO A 30 19.66 17.51 13.50
N LYS A 31 19.58 17.47 12.16
CA LYS A 31 18.44 16.94 11.40
C LYS A 31 18.06 15.52 11.85
N GLU A 32 19.01 14.76 12.38
CA GLU A 32 18.85 13.34 12.70
C GLU A 32 18.97 13.02 14.22
N GLY A 33 18.68 13.99 15.09
CA GLY A 33 18.65 13.81 16.56
C GLY A 33 17.45 12.99 17.07
N LEU A 34 17.31 12.84 18.39
CA LEU A 34 16.26 12.01 19.02
C LEU A 34 14.84 12.37 18.54
N VAL A 35 14.54 13.66 18.35
CA VAL A 35 13.23 14.12 17.85
C VAL A 35 12.92 13.58 16.45
N ALA A 36 13.93 13.48 15.58
CA ALA A 36 13.79 12.91 14.24
C ALA A 36 13.47 11.42 14.30
N TRP A 37 14.18 10.67 15.16
CA TRP A 37 13.92 9.24 15.36
C TRP A 37 12.56 8.96 16.02
N LEU A 38 12.05 9.87 16.84
CA LEU A 38 10.66 9.79 17.32
C LEU A 38 9.65 9.91 16.18
N GLN A 39 9.94 10.65 15.10
CA GLN A 39 9.08 10.68 13.92
C GLN A 39 9.07 9.33 13.20
N VAL A 40 10.22 8.67 13.12
CA VAL A 40 10.34 7.31 12.56
C VAL A 40 9.53 6.32 13.40
N LEU A 41 9.61 6.40 14.73
CA LEU A 41 8.80 5.55 15.62
C LEU A 41 7.30 5.81 15.45
N GLY A 42 6.88 7.07 15.35
CA GLY A 42 5.48 7.41 15.07
C GLY A 42 5.02 6.87 13.72
N ALA A 43 5.82 7.03 12.67
CA ALA A 43 5.53 6.49 11.34
C ALA A 43 5.51 4.96 11.34
N PHE A 44 6.39 4.30 12.10
CA PHE A 44 6.35 2.86 12.33
C PHE A 44 4.99 2.42 12.89
N CYS A 45 4.48 3.12 13.91
CA CYS A 45 3.16 2.83 14.47
C CYS A 45 2.02 3.08 13.46
N VAL A 46 2.14 4.10 12.61
CA VAL A 46 1.18 4.31 11.49
C VAL A 46 1.22 3.14 10.53
N TYR A 47 2.39 2.70 10.07
CA TYR A 47 2.52 1.55 9.16
C TYR A 47 2.00 0.26 9.78
N LEU A 48 2.25 0.06 11.08
CA LEU A 48 1.71 -1.04 11.85
C LEU A 48 0.19 -1.01 11.83
N ASN A 49 -0.42 0.12 12.19
CA ASN A 49 -1.87 0.27 12.34
C ASN A 49 -2.65 0.34 11.02
N THR A 50 -1.99 0.58 9.90
CA THR A 50 -2.60 0.67 8.57
C THR A 50 -2.30 -0.57 7.75
N TRP A 51 -1.17 -0.57 7.04
CA TRP A 51 -0.75 -1.70 6.23
C TRP A 51 -0.67 -3.02 6.99
N GLY A 52 -0.23 -2.99 8.25
CA GLY A 52 -0.20 -4.22 9.06
C GLY A 52 -1.59 -4.80 9.30
N LEU A 53 -2.58 -3.96 9.59
CA LEU A 53 -3.97 -4.38 9.75
C LEU A 53 -4.57 -4.85 8.40
N LEU A 54 -4.35 -4.10 7.33
CA LEU A 54 -4.79 -4.48 5.98
C LEU A 54 -4.20 -5.81 5.51
N ASN A 55 -2.91 -6.05 5.74
CA ASN A 55 -2.22 -7.31 5.41
C ASN A 55 -2.71 -8.50 6.26
N SER A 56 -3.45 -8.22 7.32
CA SER A 56 -4.04 -9.23 8.20
C SER A 56 -5.43 -9.66 7.76
N TYR A 57 -6.00 -9.07 6.70
CA TYR A 57 -7.36 -9.35 6.27
C TYR A 57 -7.62 -10.84 5.96
N GLY A 58 -6.61 -11.58 5.50
CA GLY A 58 -6.76 -13.02 5.18
C GLY A 58 -7.28 -13.88 6.35
N VAL A 59 -6.92 -13.57 7.60
CA VAL A 59 -7.49 -14.30 8.76
C VAL A 59 -8.95 -13.96 9.00
N PHE A 60 -9.36 -12.71 8.75
CA PHE A 60 -10.77 -12.30 8.82
C PHE A 60 -11.58 -12.95 7.71
N GLN A 61 -11.06 -12.96 6.47
CA GLN A 61 -11.70 -13.64 5.35
C GLN A 61 -11.97 -15.12 5.66
N THR A 62 -10.98 -15.81 6.22
CA THR A 62 -11.09 -17.23 6.60
C THR A 62 -12.16 -17.41 7.68
N TYR A 63 -12.11 -16.65 8.77
CA TYR A 63 -13.09 -16.70 9.85
C TYR A 63 -14.52 -16.36 9.38
N TYR A 64 -14.67 -15.34 8.53
CA TYR A 64 -15.97 -14.98 7.98
C TYR A 64 -16.55 -16.08 7.12
N LYS A 65 -15.75 -16.75 6.29
CA LYS A 65 -16.28 -17.83 5.45
C LYS A 65 -16.53 -19.13 6.23
N LEU A 66 -15.70 -19.46 7.20
CA LEU A 66 -15.81 -20.73 7.91
C LEU A 66 -16.80 -20.69 9.08
N ASP A 67 -16.82 -19.60 9.85
CA ASP A 67 -17.51 -19.57 11.14
C ASP A 67 -18.64 -18.55 11.22
N PHE A 68 -18.43 -17.31 10.74
CA PHE A 68 -19.33 -16.19 11.06
C PHE A 68 -20.42 -15.93 10.01
N LEU A 69 -20.04 -15.91 8.73
CA LEU A 69 -20.90 -15.61 7.57
C LEU A 69 -20.94 -16.81 6.62
N SER A 70 -20.86 -18.03 7.15
CA SER A 70 -20.69 -19.26 6.36
C SER A 70 -21.78 -19.49 5.31
N SER A 71 -23.01 -19.04 5.58
CA SER A 71 -24.16 -19.08 4.67
C SER A 71 -24.07 -18.09 3.50
N LEU A 72 -23.20 -17.08 3.56
CA LEU A 72 -23.06 -16.10 2.50
C LEU A 72 -22.07 -16.57 1.41
N PRO A 73 -22.29 -16.14 0.16
CA PRO A 73 -21.34 -16.38 -0.92
C PRO A 73 -19.96 -15.79 -0.60
N THR A 74 -18.90 -16.49 -0.97
CA THR A 74 -17.51 -16.03 -0.78
C THR A 74 -17.25 -14.69 -1.49
N SER A 75 -17.93 -14.43 -2.62
CA SER A 75 -17.91 -13.15 -3.33
C SER A 75 -18.47 -12.00 -2.50
N THR A 76 -19.57 -12.25 -1.76
CA THR A 76 -20.20 -11.27 -0.86
C THR A 76 -19.28 -10.92 0.30
N ILE A 77 -18.63 -11.92 0.91
CA ILE A 77 -17.66 -11.71 1.99
C ILE A 77 -16.43 -10.94 1.47
N GLY A 78 -15.99 -11.24 0.25
CA GLY A 78 -14.86 -10.58 -0.39
C GLY A 78 -14.99 -9.05 -0.46
N TRP A 79 -16.21 -8.51 -0.52
CA TRP A 79 -16.45 -7.06 -0.51
C TRP A 79 -15.95 -6.35 0.74
N ILE A 80 -15.87 -7.04 1.88
CA ILE A 80 -15.46 -6.42 3.15
C ILE A 80 -14.01 -5.92 3.03
N GLY A 81 -13.08 -6.81 2.70
CA GLY A 81 -11.66 -6.45 2.58
C GLY A 81 -11.34 -5.64 1.33
N SER A 82 -12.04 -5.90 0.22
CA SER A 82 -11.78 -5.15 -1.01
C SER A 82 -12.22 -3.70 -0.91
N LEU A 83 -13.35 -3.43 -0.24
CA LEU A 83 -13.81 -2.08 0.03
C LEU A 83 -12.91 -1.37 1.05
N GLN A 84 -12.39 -2.09 2.06
CA GLN A 84 -11.39 -1.54 3.00
C GLN A 84 -10.17 -1.04 2.23
N GLY A 85 -9.55 -1.90 1.42
CA GLY A 85 -8.38 -1.54 0.62
C GLY A 85 -8.67 -0.44 -0.41
N ALA A 86 -9.84 -0.46 -1.05
CA ALA A 86 -10.24 0.57 -1.99
C ALA A 86 -10.36 1.95 -1.34
N LEU A 87 -11.00 2.03 -0.16
CA LEU A 87 -11.13 3.29 0.59
C LEU A 87 -9.79 3.76 1.13
N PHE A 88 -8.94 2.84 1.61
CA PHE A 88 -7.57 3.13 2.00
C PHE A 88 -6.80 3.89 0.90
N PHE A 89 -6.83 3.37 -0.32
CA PHE A 89 -6.15 4.00 -1.46
C PHE A 89 -6.88 5.24 -1.99
N ALA A 90 -8.21 5.20 -2.11
CA ALA A 90 -9.00 6.29 -2.68
C ALA A 90 -8.99 7.54 -1.78
N VAL A 91 -9.05 7.39 -0.46
CA VAL A 91 -8.97 8.53 0.46
C VAL A 91 -7.59 9.20 0.40
N SER A 92 -6.53 8.42 0.16
CA SER A 92 -5.16 8.92 0.09
C SER A 92 -4.93 10.00 -0.98
N ILE A 93 -5.72 10.03 -2.06
CA ILE A 93 -5.62 11.06 -3.11
C ILE A 93 -6.02 12.45 -2.60
N ILE A 94 -6.99 12.53 -1.69
CA ILE A 94 -7.52 13.77 -1.11
C ILE A 94 -6.64 14.21 0.07
N VAL A 95 -6.11 13.24 0.82
CA VAL A 95 -5.27 13.47 2.00
C VAL A 95 -3.98 14.20 1.65
N GLY A 96 -3.41 13.98 0.46
CA GLY A 96 -2.20 14.68 0.01
C GLY A 96 -2.36 16.21 -0.03
N PRO A 97 -3.29 16.74 -0.83
CA PRO A 97 -3.60 18.17 -0.82
C PRO A 97 -3.97 18.72 0.57
N MET A 98 -4.70 17.95 1.40
CA MET A 98 -5.01 18.36 2.76
C MET A 98 -3.76 18.45 3.66
N PHE A 99 -2.82 17.54 3.51
CA PHE A 99 -1.55 17.57 4.22
C PHE A 99 -0.71 18.77 3.79
N ASP A 100 -0.67 19.06 2.48
CA ASP A 100 0.05 20.20 1.91
C ASP A 100 -0.53 21.56 2.42
N LEU A 101 -1.83 21.61 2.71
CA LEU A 101 -2.52 22.74 3.36
C LEU A 101 -2.22 22.89 4.86
N GLY A 102 -1.49 21.96 5.47
CA GLY A 102 -1.13 22.02 6.89
C GLY A 102 -2.11 21.30 7.82
N TYR A 103 -3.08 20.53 7.31
CA TYR A 103 -4.05 19.77 8.15
C TYR A 103 -3.48 18.50 8.77
N PHE A 104 -2.15 18.39 8.93
CA PHE A 104 -1.47 17.20 9.43
C PHE A 104 -2.11 16.66 10.72
N ARG A 105 -2.24 17.49 11.77
CA ARG A 105 -2.78 17.02 13.06
C ARG A 105 -4.21 16.51 12.93
N SER A 106 -5.07 17.21 12.19
CA SER A 106 -6.45 16.80 11.96
C SER A 106 -6.53 15.45 11.26
N LEU A 107 -5.68 15.22 10.25
CA LEU A 107 -5.58 13.94 9.55
C LEU A 107 -5.16 12.81 10.49
N MET A 108 -4.16 13.04 11.35
CA MET A 108 -3.70 12.02 12.31
C MET A 108 -4.77 11.68 13.35
N TRP A 109 -5.49 12.68 13.87
CA TRP A 109 -6.57 12.47 14.84
C TRP A 109 -7.76 11.73 14.23
N VAL A 110 -8.26 12.21 13.09
CA VAL A 110 -9.41 11.62 12.40
C VAL A 110 -9.08 10.19 11.98
N GLY A 111 -7.92 9.97 11.36
CA GLY A 111 -7.50 8.65 10.92
C GLY A 111 -7.39 7.64 12.06
N THR A 112 -6.74 8.04 13.15
CA THR A 112 -6.61 7.22 14.37
C THR A 112 -7.97 6.90 14.98
N ALA A 113 -8.83 7.90 15.14
CA ALA A 113 -10.15 7.73 15.74
C ALA A 113 -10.99 6.74 14.91
N PHE A 114 -10.97 6.87 13.58
CA PHE A 114 -11.73 6.01 12.69
C PHE A 114 -11.27 4.55 12.74
N ILE A 115 -9.96 4.29 12.75
CA ILE A 115 -9.44 2.92 12.86
C ILE A 115 -9.80 2.31 14.22
N VAL A 116 -9.54 3.03 15.32
CA VAL A 116 -9.80 2.52 16.68
C VAL A 116 -11.29 2.30 16.91
N VAL A 117 -12.13 3.29 16.63
CA VAL A 117 -13.59 3.18 16.78
C VAL A 117 -14.14 2.10 15.85
N GLY A 118 -13.67 2.03 14.61
CA GLY A 118 -14.05 0.98 13.66
C GLY A 118 -13.79 -0.41 14.22
N MET A 119 -12.62 -0.65 14.80
CA MET A 119 -12.28 -1.95 15.40
C MET A 119 -13.08 -2.29 16.66
N PHE A 120 -13.38 -1.31 17.52
CA PHE A 120 -14.24 -1.54 18.68
C PHE A 120 -15.71 -1.79 18.28
N LEU A 121 -16.23 -1.08 17.29
CA LEU A 121 -17.58 -1.32 16.76
C LEU A 121 -17.67 -2.64 16.00
N LEU A 122 -16.60 -3.05 15.30
CA LEU A 122 -16.51 -4.37 14.68
C LEU A 122 -16.69 -5.48 15.73
N SER A 123 -16.16 -5.29 16.95
CA SER A 123 -16.24 -6.30 18.02
C SER A 123 -17.65 -6.65 18.49
N ILE A 124 -18.63 -5.77 18.21
CA ILE A 124 -20.04 -5.97 18.56
C ILE A 124 -20.93 -6.13 17.32
N SER A 125 -20.33 -6.16 16.12
CA SER A 125 -21.06 -6.30 14.87
C SER A 125 -21.56 -7.74 14.70
N SER A 126 -22.84 -7.89 14.38
CA SER A 126 -23.51 -9.18 14.19
C SER A 126 -23.99 -9.42 12.76
N GLN A 127 -23.99 -8.38 11.92
CA GLN A 127 -24.52 -8.44 10.56
C GLN A 127 -23.50 -7.94 9.53
N LEU A 128 -23.61 -8.43 8.29
CA LEU A 128 -22.71 -8.06 7.19
C LEU A 128 -22.59 -6.54 7.00
N TYR A 129 -23.71 -5.81 6.98
CA TYR A 129 -23.68 -4.36 6.76
C TYR A 129 -22.93 -3.63 7.90
N GLN A 130 -23.01 -4.14 9.14
CA GLN A 130 -22.29 -3.58 10.29
C GLN A 130 -20.79 -3.81 10.14
N ILE A 131 -20.37 -5.01 9.70
CA ILE A 131 -18.97 -5.31 9.40
C ILE A 131 -18.46 -4.40 8.27
N ILE A 132 -19.23 -4.22 7.19
CA ILE A 132 -18.85 -3.32 6.09
C ILE A 132 -18.66 -1.89 6.60
N LEU A 133 -19.61 -1.35 7.37
CA LEU A 133 -19.51 0.02 7.88
C LEU A 133 -18.32 0.19 8.83
N THR A 134 -18.02 -0.81 9.65
CA THR A 134 -16.98 -0.71 10.68
C THR A 134 -15.58 -1.05 10.13
N GLN A 135 -15.41 -2.23 9.54
CA GLN A 135 -14.12 -2.71 9.05
C GLN A 135 -13.77 -2.16 7.68
N SER A 136 -14.73 -2.03 6.76
CA SER A 136 -14.41 -1.52 5.42
C SER A 136 -14.38 0.00 5.41
N VAL A 137 -15.47 0.63 5.85
CA VAL A 137 -15.65 2.07 5.69
C VAL A 137 -14.86 2.86 6.72
N LEU A 138 -15.13 2.66 8.02
CA LEU A 138 -14.43 3.44 9.06
C LEU A 138 -12.94 3.15 9.07
N VAL A 139 -12.53 1.88 9.17
CA VAL A 139 -11.10 1.55 9.18
C VAL A 139 -10.43 1.94 7.87
N GLY A 140 -11.00 1.62 6.69
CA GLY A 140 -10.38 1.98 5.40
C GLY A 140 -10.19 3.48 5.19
N ILE A 141 -11.18 4.32 5.54
CA ILE A 141 -11.03 5.78 5.50
C ILE A 141 -9.94 6.22 6.49
N GLY A 142 -9.96 5.66 7.70
CA GLY A 142 -8.98 6.00 8.73
C GLY A 142 -7.55 5.67 8.31
N GLU A 143 -7.34 4.49 7.70
CA GLU A 143 -6.05 4.07 7.17
C GLU A 143 -5.56 5.01 6.07
N GLY A 144 -6.45 5.44 5.17
CA GLY A 144 -6.12 6.39 4.10
C GLY A 144 -5.72 7.78 4.62
N CYS A 145 -6.34 8.25 5.71
CA CYS A 145 -5.96 9.51 6.37
C CYS A 145 -4.55 9.48 6.96
N LEU A 146 -4.08 8.33 7.44
CA LEU A 146 -2.78 8.21 8.12
C LEU A 146 -1.63 7.87 7.16
N PHE A 147 -1.91 7.12 6.10
CA PHE A 147 -0.87 6.51 5.26
C PHE A 147 0.08 7.53 4.63
N LEU A 148 -0.45 8.58 4.00
CA LEU A 148 0.36 9.52 3.25
C LEU A 148 1.14 10.52 4.14
N PRO A 149 0.55 11.09 5.21
CA PRO A 149 1.24 12.06 6.04
C PRO A 149 2.45 11.50 6.80
N ALA A 150 2.42 10.23 7.20
CA ALA A 150 3.47 9.64 8.02
C ALA A 150 4.87 9.63 7.36
N PRO A 151 5.06 9.06 6.15
CA PRO A 151 6.35 9.11 5.45
C PRO A 151 6.73 10.53 5.04
N ALA A 152 5.75 11.38 4.72
CA ALA A 152 6.00 12.78 4.36
C ALA A 152 6.61 13.58 5.53
N VAL A 153 6.18 13.33 6.77
CA VAL A 153 6.79 13.95 7.96
C VAL A 153 8.19 13.41 8.21
N VAL A 154 8.43 12.10 8.08
CA VAL A 154 9.79 11.53 8.22
C VAL A 154 10.76 12.19 7.24
N ALA A 155 10.32 12.42 6.00
CA ALA A 155 11.13 13.07 4.97
C ALA A 155 11.54 14.52 5.29
N GLN A 156 10.87 15.19 6.23
CA GLN A 156 11.21 16.56 6.64
C GLN A 156 12.30 16.62 7.71
N TYR A 157 12.64 15.48 8.33
CA TYR A 157 13.67 15.41 9.37
C TYR A 157 14.95 14.79 8.83
N PHE A 158 14.90 13.93 7.83
CA PHE A 158 16.08 13.23 7.33
C PHE A 158 16.51 13.70 5.95
N ASP A 159 17.82 13.72 5.73
CA ASP A 159 18.44 14.05 4.44
C ASP A 159 19.38 12.89 4.07
N ALA A 160 20.58 12.85 4.67
CA ALA A 160 21.58 11.81 4.45
C ALA A 160 21.08 10.39 4.77
N ARG A 161 20.27 10.21 5.83
CA ARG A 161 19.72 8.91 6.23
C ARG A 161 18.23 8.73 5.90
N LEU A 162 17.70 9.49 4.94
CA LEU A 162 16.27 9.43 4.59
C LEU A 162 15.81 8.02 4.21
N GLY A 163 16.58 7.33 3.36
CA GLY A 163 16.26 5.95 2.96
C GLY A 163 16.15 5.01 4.16
N LEU A 164 17.12 5.06 5.08
CA LEU A 164 17.11 4.25 6.31
C LEU A 164 15.89 4.57 7.19
N ALA A 165 15.58 5.86 7.37
CA ALA A 165 14.47 6.30 8.20
C ALA A 165 13.12 5.84 7.64
N VAL A 166 12.90 5.98 6.34
CA VAL A 166 11.68 5.51 5.66
C VAL A 166 11.59 3.98 5.70
N SER A 167 12.69 3.27 5.45
CA SER A 167 12.71 1.80 5.53
C SER A 167 12.38 1.31 6.94
N LEU A 168 12.98 1.88 7.98
CA LEU A 168 12.69 1.52 9.38
C LEU A 168 11.24 1.80 9.76
N ALA A 169 10.67 2.93 9.34
CA ALA A 169 9.25 3.20 9.51
C ALA A 169 8.39 2.12 8.83
N SER A 170 8.73 1.75 7.59
CA SER A 170 7.97 0.76 6.81
C SER A 170 7.96 -0.66 7.42
N VAL A 171 8.95 -0.99 8.28
CA VAL A 171 9.00 -2.28 9.01
C VAL A 171 7.73 -2.50 9.84
N GLY A 172 7.09 -1.42 10.32
CA GLY A 172 5.86 -1.48 11.09
C GLY A 172 4.76 -2.27 10.38
N SER A 173 4.67 -2.15 9.05
CA SER A 173 3.69 -2.87 8.24
C SER A 173 3.85 -4.39 8.30
N ALA A 174 5.08 -4.89 8.25
CA ALA A 174 5.32 -6.33 8.35
C ALA A 174 5.12 -6.83 9.78
N VAL A 175 5.57 -6.05 10.77
CA VAL A 175 5.36 -6.36 12.19
C VAL A 175 3.86 -6.43 12.51
N GLY A 176 3.05 -5.47 12.04
CA GLY A 176 1.60 -5.51 12.19
C GLY A 176 0.96 -6.70 11.48
N GLY A 177 1.42 -7.03 10.26
CA GLY A 177 1.00 -8.23 9.53
C GLY A 177 1.39 -9.57 10.17
N ILE A 178 2.25 -9.55 11.19
CA ILE A 178 2.59 -10.72 12.02
C ILE A 178 1.78 -10.70 13.33
N ILE A 179 1.74 -9.55 14.00
CA ILE A 179 1.12 -9.38 15.32
C ILE A 179 -0.40 -9.52 15.24
N TYR A 180 -1.08 -8.86 14.30
CA TYR A 180 -2.54 -8.88 14.27
C TYR A 180 -3.14 -10.26 13.92
N PRO A 181 -2.63 -11.01 12.92
CA PRO A 181 -3.13 -12.36 12.67
C PRO A 181 -2.89 -13.30 13.84
N LEU A 182 -1.76 -13.15 14.54
CA LEU A 182 -1.43 -13.94 15.72
C LEU A 182 -2.38 -13.62 16.88
N ILE A 183 -2.61 -12.33 17.18
CA ILE A 183 -3.60 -11.90 18.18
C ILE A 183 -4.97 -12.46 17.81
N PHE A 184 -5.39 -12.28 16.55
CA PHE A 184 -6.70 -12.70 16.10
C PHE A 184 -6.90 -14.20 16.28
N THR A 185 -6.06 -15.04 15.70
CA THR A 185 -6.19 -16.51 15.74
C THR A 185 -6.10 -17.09 17.15
N ARG A 186 -5.17 -16.59 17.99
CA ARG A 186 -4.98 -17.08 19.36
C ARG A 186 -6.09 -16.67 20.32
N ILE A 187 -6.61 -15.45 20.19
CA ILE A 187 -7.70 -14.97 21.05
C ILE A 187 -9.04 -15.46 20.53
N LEU A 188 -9.21 -15.59 19.21
CA LEU A 188 -10.43 -16.12 18.61
C LEU A 188 -10.76 -17.52 19.14
N SER A 189 -9.77 -18.40 19.22
CA SER A 189 -9.94 -19.78 19.70
C SER A 189 -10.24 -19.89 21.21
N SER A 190 -9.94 -18.87 22.01
CA SER A 190 -10.07 -18.91 23.47
C SER A 190 -11.20 -18.03 24.01
N LEU A 191 -11.38 -16.82 23.47
CA LEU A 191 -12.30 -15.78 23.95
C LEU A 191 -13.30 -15.31 22.88
N GLY A 192 -13.22 -15.83 21.65
CA GLY A 192 -14.11 -15.50 20.55
C GLY A 192 -13.80 -14.18 19.83
N PHE A 193 -14.58 -13.91 18.77
CA PHE A 193 -14.34 -12.81 17.83
C PHE A 193 -14.38 -11.42 18.46
N GLY A 194 -15.34 -11.16 19.36
CA GLY A 194 -15.46 -9.85 20.01
C GLY A 194 -14.24 -9.49 20.86
N TRP A 195 -13.66 -10.44 21.58
CA TRP A 195 -12.45 -10.16 22.35
C TRP A 195 -11.21 -10.10 21.46
N ALA A 196 -11.10 -10.97 20.44
CA ALA A 196 -9.99 -10.92 19.49
C ALA A 196 -9.87 -9.53 18.82
N THR A 197 -10.99 -8.98 18.37
CA THR A 197 -11.06 -7.64 17.77
C THR A 197 -10.80 -6.51 18.77
N ARG A 198 -11.30 -6.59 20.01
CA ARG A 198 -11.00 -5.61 21.06
C ARG A 198 -9.53 -5.56 21.43
N VAL A 199 -8.85 -6.71 21.54
CA VAL A 199 -7.42 -6.73 21.84
C VAL A 199 -6.62 -6.07 20.73
N MET A 200 -6.96 -6.32 19.46
CA MET A 200 -6.36 -5.57 18.35
C MET A 200 -6.65 -4.07 18.46
N GLY A 201 -7.87 -3.68 18.83
CA GLY A 201 -8.27 -2.29 19.12
C GLY A 201 -7.44 -1.64 20.24
N PHE A 202 -7.13 -2.37 21.32
CA PHE A 202 -6.25 -1.87 22.39
C PHE A 202 -4.81 -1.70 21.93
N VAL A 203 -4.27 -2.62 21.11
CA VAL A 203 -2.93 -2.48 20.52
C VAL A 203 -2.87 -1.28 19.58
N LEU A 204 -3.88 -1.10 18.73
CA LEU A 204 -4.05 0.07 17.86
C LEU A 204 -4.08 1.36 18.68
N LEU A 205 -4.86 1.40 19.77
CA LEU A 205 -4.96 2.57 20.64
C LEU A 205 -3.62 2.89 21.33
N ALA A 206 -2.96 1.86 21.90
CA ALA A 206 -1.68 2.02 22.59
C ALA A 206 -0.58 2.56 21.67
N THR A 207 -0.47 2.01 20.47
CA THR A 207 0.50 2.46 19.45
C THR A 207 0.13 3.83 18.87
N SER A 208 -1.17 4.19 18.85
CA SER A 208 -1.62 5.48 18.37
C SER A 208 -1.19 6.66 19.23
N PHE A 209 -0.90 6.47 20.53
CA PHE A 209 -0.30 7.52 21.35
C PHE A 209 1.07 7.97 20.82
N LEU A 210 1.84 7.06 20.23
CA LEU A 210 3.14 7.38 19.62
C LEU A 210 2.98 8.15 18.30
N ILE A 211 1.86 7.95 17.60
CA ILE A 211 1.51 8.72 16.41
C ILE A 211 1.31 10.20 16.76
N LEU A 212 0.78 10.52 17.94
CA LEU A 212 0.56 11.89 18.41
C LEU A 212 1.87 12.66 18.66
N LEU A 213 2.99 11.97 18.79
CA LEU A 213 4.32 12.59 18.94
C LEU A 213 4.86 13.14 17.61
N MET A 214 4.23 12.78 16.49
CA MET A 214 4.65 13.23 15.18
C MET A 214 4.39 14.73 14.98
N LYS A 215 5.32 15.42 14.34
CA LYS A 215 5.26 16.87 14.11
C LYS A 215 5.70 17.21 12.70
N SER A 216 4.75 17.62 11.86
CA SER A 216 5.06 18.22 10.56
C SER A 216 5.75 19.58 10.74
N LYS A 217 6.82 19.81 9.97
CA LYS A 217 7.51 21.09 9.79
C LYS A 217 7.04 21.82 8.53
N LEU A 218 6.11 21.23 7.77
CA LEU A 218 5.63 21.81 6.51
C LEU A 218 4.94 23.14 6.77
N LYS A 219 5.39 24.20 6.09
CA LYS A 219 4.64 25.45 5.99
C LYS A 219 3.50 25.23 5.00
N PRO A 220 2.27 25.69 5.27
CA PRO A 220 1.15 25.57 4.34
C PRO A 220 1.53 26.10 2.95
N ALA A 221 1.35 25.27 1.93
CA ALA A 221 1.63 25.60 0.53
C ALA A 221 0.32 25.63 -0.27
N PRO A 222 0.25 26.37 -1.40
CA PRO A 222 -0.91 26.34 -2.28
C PRO A 222 -1.20 24.92 -2.76
N THR A 223 -2.48 24.57 -2.84
CA THR A 223 -2.94 23.21 -3.17
C THR A 223 -2.43 22.77 -4.53
N ARG A 224 -1.81 21.59 -4.60
CA ARG A 224 -1.59 20.90 -5.88
C ARG A 224 -2.91 20.38 -6.43
N SER A 225 -3.02 20.27 -7.76
CA SER A 225 -4.16 19.63 -8.40
C SER A 225 -4.28 18.16 -7.97
N ILE A 226 -5.50 17.70 -7.73
CA ILE A 226 -5.81 16.30 -7.42
C ILE A 226 -5.57 15.40 -8.64
N ILE A 227 -5.77 15.94 -9.84
CA ILE A 227 -5.65 15.21 -11.11
C ILE A 227 -4.73 15.99 -12.05
N ASP A 228 -3.74 15.29 -12.60
CA ASP A 228 -2.94 15.78 -13.73
C ASP A 228 -3.46 15.14 -15.01
N TRP A 229 -4.30 15.87 -15.74
CA TRP A 229 -4.94 15.35 -16.96
C TRP A 229 -3.94 14.91 -18.04
N ALA A 230 -2.77 15.54 -18.09
CA ALA A 230 -1.69 15.15 -19.00
C ALA A 230 -1.12 13.75 -18.69
N SER A 231 -1.27 13.25 -17.46
CA SER A 231 -0.81 11.91 -17.11
C SER A 231 -1.63 10.81 -17.79
N PHE A 232 -2.86 11.08 -18.25
CA PHE A 232 -3.64 10.10 -19.01
C PHE A 232 -3.13 9.88 -20.44
N THR A 233 -2.36 10.80 -20.98
CA THR A 233 -1.72 10.67 -22.31
C THR A 233 -0.25 10.22 -22.22
N ASP A 234 0.32 10.16 -21.02
CA ASP A 234 1.64 9.60 -20.74
C ASP A 234 1.59 8.07 -20.78
N VAL A 235 1.92 7.50 -21.94
CA VAL A 235 1.84 6.05 -22.20
C VAL A 235 2.67 5.21 -21.20
N PRO A 236 3.96 5.51 -20.94
CA PRO A 236 4.71 4.81 -19.89
C PRO A 236 4.01 4.84 -18.53
N PHE A 237 3.44 5.97 -18.13
CA PHE A 237 2.73 6.10 -16.85
C PHE A 237 1.45 5.27 -16.82
N MET A 238 0.65 5.31 -17.88
CA MET A 238 -0.58 4.51 -17.95
C MET A 238 -0.29 3.01 -17.98
N LEU A 239 0.76 2.59 -18.67
CA LEU A 239 1.23 1.19 -18.64
C LEU A 239 1.71 0.81 -17.22
N LEU A 240 2.49 1.66 -16.55
CA LEU A 240 2.90 1.40 -15.16
C LEU A 240 1.68 1.17 -14.27
N ASN A 241 0.69 2.06 -14.33
CA ASN A 241 -0.53 1.96 -13.52
C ASN A 241 -1.34 0.70 -13.84
N LEU A 242 -1.50 0.35 -15.12
CA LEU A 242 -2.20 -0.88 -15.51
C LEU A 242 -1.48 -2.13 -15.00
N GLY A 243 -0.15 -2.16 -15.09
CA GLY A 243 0.67 -3.24 -14.55
C GLY A 243 0.57 -3.34 -13.03
N LEU A 244 0.58 -2.21 -12.33
CA LEU A 244 0.37 -2.15 -10.88
C LEU A 244 -1.02 -2.64 -10.48
N VAL A 245 -2.08 -2.24 -11.18
CA VAL A 245 -3.45 -2.71 -10.94
C VAL A 245 -3.50 -4.23 -10.99
N PHE A 246 -3.04 -4.85 -12.08
CA PHE A 246 -3.04 -6.31 -12.21
C PHE A 246 -2.16 -6.99 -11.15
N GLY A 247 -1.00 -6.42 -10.84
CA GLY A 247 -0.07 -6.98 -9.85
C GLY A 247 -0.64 -6.97 -8.44
N PHE A 248 -1.20 -5.82 -8.02
CA PHE A 248 -1.88 -5.68 -6.73
C PHE A 248 -3.07 -6.65 -6.63
N MET A 249 -3.90 -6.74 -7.67
CA MET A 249 -5.03 -7.66 -7.69
C MET A 249 -4.59 -9.12 -7.49
N GLY A 250 -3.61 -9.59 -8.27
CA GLY A 250 -3.14 -10.97 -8.17
C GLY A 250 -2.45 -11.27 -6.82
N LEU A 251 -1.56 -10.39 -6.37
CA LEU A 251 -0.84 -10.60 -5.10
C LEU A 251 -1.80 -10.69 -3.92
N TYR A 252 -2.73 -9.74 -3.80
CA TYR A 252 -3.65 -9.69 -2.68
C TYR A 252 -4.68 -10.82 -2.69
N VAL A 253 -5.12 -11.28 -3.86
CA VAL A 253 -5.99 -12.46 -3.95
C VAL A 253 -5.29 -13.68 -3.36
N ILE A 254 -4.04 -13.94 -3.74
CA ILE A 254 -3.29 -15.09 -3.17
C ILE A 254 -3.08 -14.90 -1.69
N MET A 255 -2.59 -13.75 -1.23
CA MET A 255 -2.37 -13.52 0.21
C MET A 255 -3.64 -13.72 1.05
N THR A 256 -4.77 -13.24 0.56
CA THR A 256 -6.07 -13.31 1.27
C THR A 256 -6.60 -14.73 1.34
N TYR A 257 -6.51 -15.49 0.24
CA TYR A 257 -7.10 -16.82 0.15
C TYR A 257 -6.12 -17.95 0.49
N PHE A 258 -4.84 -17.68 0.73
CA PHE A 258 -3.80 -18.69 0.93
C PHE A 258 -4.11 -19.66 2.09
N GLN A 259 -4.54 -19.12 3.23
CA GLN A 259 -4.89 -19.92 4.42
C GLN A 259 -6.11 -20.81 4.12
N LEU A 260 -7.16 -20.25 3.52
CA LEU A 260 -8.37 -20.98 3.17
C LEU A 260 -8.11 -22.06 2.10
N TYR A 261 -7.24 -21.78 1.14
CA TYR A 261 -6.75 -22.74 0.16
C TYR A 261 -6.03 -23.91 0.84
N ALA A 262 -5.08 -23.61 1.74
CA ALA A 262 -4.29 -24.63 2.42
C ALA A 262 -5.18 -25.58 3.24
N LEU A 263 -6.12 -25.02 4.01
CA LEU A 263 -7.09 -25.79 4.82
C LEU A 263 -8.01 -26.67 3.97
N SER A 264 -8.42 -26.20 2.80
CA SER A 264 -9.40 -26.90 1.96
C SER A 264 -8.79 -27.94 1.02
N ARG A 265 -7.52 -27.78 0.62
CA ARG A 265 -6.88 -28.61 -0.43
C ARG A 265 -5.77 -29.51 0.05
N THR A 266 -5.33 -29.38 1.30
CA THR A 266 -4.21 -30.18 1.83
C THR A 266 -4.51 -30.70 3.23
N SER A 267 -3.73 -31.69 3.68
CA SER A 267 -3.81 -32.25 5.04
C SER A 267 -3.04 -31.42 6.08
N ILE A 268 -2.91 -30.10 5.85
CA ILE A 268 -2.20 -29.20 6.76
C ILE A 268 -2.90 -29.11 8.11
N SER A 269 -2.14 -29.09 9.20
CA SER A 269 -2.71 -28.83 10.53
C SER A 269 -3.26 -27.40 10.62
N ALA A 270 -4.38 -27.20 11.31
CA ALA A 270 -4.97 -25.88 11.53
C ALA A 270 -3.96 -24.86 12.08
N THR A 271 -3.14 -25.26 13.06
CA THR A 271 -2.10 -24.39 13.65
C THR A 271 -1.08 -23.92 12.63
N LEU A 272 -0.67 -24.78 11.68
CA LEU A 272 0.27 -24.37 10.64
C LEU A 272 -0.41 -23.48 9.59
N ALA A 273 -1.67 -23.76 9.24
CA ALA A 273 -2.44 -22.94 8.32
C ALA A 273 -2.63 -21.50 8.85
N ASP A 274 -2.95 -21.35 10.13
CA ASP A 274 -3.09 -20.05 10.81
C ASP A 274 -1.79 -19.22 10.74
N ASN A 275 -0.64 -19.89 10.68
CA ASN A 275 0.66 -19.25 10.57
C ASN A 275 1.09 -18.94 9.13
N LEU A 276 0.39 -19.42 8.09
CA LEU A 276 0.82 -19.20 6.70
C LEU A 276 0.82 -17.72 6.32
N LEU A 277 -0.20 -16.97 6.71
CA LEU A 277 -0.25 -15.52 6.45
C LEU A 277 0.86 -14.79 7.22
N ILE A 278 1.16 -15.24 8.44
CA ILE A 278 2.28 -14.72 9.25
C ILE A 278 3.61 -14.98 8.52
N ILE A 279 3.80 -16.18 7.97
CA ILE A 279 5.00 -16.55 7.21
C ILE A 279 5.15 -15.70 5.94
N ILE A 280 4.05 -15.46 5.21
CA ILE A 280 4.04 -14.57 4.03
C ILE A 280 4.47 -13.15 4.44
N ASN A 281 3.88 -12.60 5.51
CA ASN A 281 4.21 -11.25 5.98
C ASN A 281 5.65 -11.14 6.50
N ALA A 282 6.19 -12.19 7.12
CA ALA A 282 7.60 -12.27 7.51
C ALA A 282 8.53 -12.29 6.28
N GLY A 283 8.19 -13.06 5.24
CA GLY A 283 8.92 -13.03 3.97
C GLY A 283 8.89 -11.65 3.30
N SER A 284 7.74 -10.97 3.36
CA SER A 284 7.55 -9.62 2.82
C SER A 284 8.48 -8.58 3.43
N LEU A 285 8.77 -8.69 4.73
CA LEU A 285 9.78 -7.85 5.37
C LEU A 285 11.15 -7.99 4.71
N VAL A 286 11.59 -9.23 4.48
CA VAL A 286 12.88 -9.52 3.85
C VAL A 286 12.90 -9.00 2.41
N GLY A 287 11.81 -9.23 1.66
CA GLY A 287 11.65 -8.72 0.29
C GLY A 287 11.79 -7.21 0.19
N ARG A 288 11.09 -6.47 1.05
CA ARG A 288 11.14 -4.99 1.08
C ARG A 288 12.54 -4.45 1.31
N VAL A 289 13.29 -5.06 2.23
CA VAL A 289 14.64 -4.58 2.58
C VAL A 289 15.67 -5.02 1.53
N VAL A 290 15.76 -6.32 1.26
CA VAL A 290 16.82 -6.89 0.42
C VAL A 290 16.60 -6.56 -1.05
N LEU A 291 15.40 -6.80 -1.57
CA LEU A 291 15.11 -6.55 -2.98
C LEU A 291 14.85 -5.07 -3.24
N GLY A 292 14.39 -4.31 -2.22
CA GLY A 292 14.35 -2.85 -2.28
C GLY A 292 15.75 -2.24 -2.47
N TYR A 293 16.73 -2.68 -1.67
CA TYR A 293 18.13 -2.27 -1.85
C TYR A 293 18.68 -2.67 -3.22
N LEU A 294 18.32 -3.85 -3.74
CA LEU A 294 18.73 -4.26 -5.07
C LEU A 294 18.06 -3.42 -6.17
N ALA A 295 16.81 -3.01 -5.98
CA ALA A 295 16.07 -2.14 -6.89
C ALA A 295 16.73 -0.77 -7.08
N ASP A 296 17.39 -0.25 -6.04
CA ASP A 296 18.16 1.00 -6.15
C ASP A 296 19.24 0.89 -7.24
N LYS A 297 19.87 -0.29 -7.36
CA LYS A 297 20.92 -0.58 -8.36
C LYS A 297 20.36 -1.00 -9.71
N THR A 298 19.31 -1.81 -9.74
CA THR A 298 18.82 -2.45 -10.98
C THR A 298 17.72 -1.66 -11.67
N GLY A 299 17.06 -0.72 -10.98
CA GLY A 299 15.84 -0.12 -11.47
C GLY A 299 14.61 -0.55 -10.68
N SER A 300 13.74 0.39 -10.30
CA SER A 300 12.54 0.07 -9.51
C SER A 300 11.49 -0.65 -10.34
N ILE A 301 11.31 -0.26 -11.62
CA ILE A 301 10.37 -0.91 -12.54
C ILE A 301 10.91 -2.28 -12.97
N ASN A 302 12.22 -2.38 -13.21
CA ASN A 302 12.88 -3.66 -13.52
C ASN A 302 12.71 -4.66 -12.37
N MET A 303 12.94 -4.23 -11.12
CA MET A 303 12.77 -5.09 -9.95
C MET A 303 11.31 -5.51 -9.78
N GLN A 304 10.35 -4.59 -9.90
CA GLN A 304 8.91 -4.92 -9.83
C GLN A 304 8.52 -5.96 -10.91
N THR A 305 9.02 -5.82 -12.13
CA THR A 305 8.79 -6.78 -13.21
C THR A 305 9.34 -8.16 -12.86
N ALA A 306 10.57 -8.22 -12.33
CA ALA A 306 11.21 -9.49 -11.97
C ALA A 306 10.45 -10.21 -10.84
N VAL A 307 10.06 -9.49 -9.78
CA VAL A 307 9.33 -10.11 -8.67
C VAL A 307 7.88 -10.45 -9.04
N ALA A 308 7.25 -9.71 -9.96
CA ALA A 308 5.95 -10.09 -10.53
C ALA A 308 6.02 -11.40 -11.32
N LEU A 309 7.11 -11.62 -12.08
CA LEU A 309 7.36 -12.88 -12.77
C LEU A 309 7.55 -14.03 -11.77
N VAL A 310 8.35 -13.81 -10.72
CA VAL A 310 8.53 -14.80 -9.65
C VAL A 310 7.20 -15.12 -8.97
N ALA A 311 6.40 -14.10 -8.63
CA ALA A 311 5.07 -14.29 -8.03
C ALA A 311 4.12 -15.05 -8.96
N THR A 312 4.20 -14.82 -10.28
CA THR A 312 3.45 -15.57 -11.30
C THR A 312 3.78 -17.06 -11.22
N VAL A 313 5.07 -17.41 -11.27
CA VAL A 313 5.55 -18.81 -11.22
C VAL A 313 5.15 -19.47 -9.90
N LEU A 314 5.34 -18.77 -8.78
CA LEU A 314 4.96 -19.28 -7.45
C LEU A 314 3.44 -19.49 -7.33
N THR A 315 2.63 -18.60 -7.92
CA THR A 315 1.17 -18.77 -7.95
C THR A 315 0.77 -20.02 -8.71
N PHE A 316 1.33 -20.25 -9.91
CA PHE A 316 1.06 -21.47 -10.67
C PHE A 316 1.63 -22.72 -10.00
N SER A 317 2.71 -22.61 -9.22
CA SER A 317 3.26 -23.74 -8.47
C SER A 317 2.27 -24.32 -7.44
N LEU A 318 1.28 -23.52 -6.99
CA LEU A 318 0.21 -24.01 -6.11
C LEU A 318 -0.62 -25.13 -6.74
N LEU A 319 -0.65 -25.25 -8.08
CA LEU A 319 -1.31 -26.36 -8.77
C LEU A 319 -0.68 -27.72 -8.45
N ALA A 320 0.62 -27.73 -8.14
CA ALA A 320 1.38 -28.94 -7.81
C ALA A 320 1.74 -29.06 -6.32
N ALA A 321 1.64 -27.96 -5.55
CA ALA A 321 1.99 -27.93 -4.14
C ALA A 321 0.88 -28.56 -3.27
N HIS A 322 0.99 -29.87 -3.00
CA HIS A 322 0.02 -30.62 -2.20
C HIS A 322 0.48 -30.99 -0.78
N THR A 323 1.74 -30.68 -0.43
CA THR A 323 2.28 -30.98 0.91
C THR A 323 2.39 -29.72 1.77
N PRO A 324 2.24 -29.84 3.11
CA PRO A 324 2.43 -28.72 4.02
C PRO A 324 3.79 -28.02 3.87
N ALA A 325 4.86 -28.81 3.66
CA ALA A 325 6.21 -28.28 3.45
C ALA A 325 6.29 -27.43 2.17
N ALA A 326 5.69 -27.89 1.06
CA ALA A 326 5.64 -27.13 -0.18
C ALA A 326 4.89 -25.80 0.00
N LEU A 327 3.76 -25.80 0.72
CA LEU A 327 3.00 -24.58 1.00
C LEU A 327 3.81 -23.57 1.82
N VAL A 328 4.59 -24.02 2.81
CA VAL A 328 5.46 -23.14 3.60
C VAL A 328 6.56 -22.53 2.73
N VAL A 329 7.18 -23.31 1.85
CA VAL A 329 8.19 -22.79 0.91
C VAL A 329 7.58 -21.75 -0.02
N VAL A 330 6.41 -22.04 -0.60
CA VAL A 330 5.69 -21.07 -1.45
C VAL A 330 5.34 -19.82 -0.65
N ALA A 331 4.85 -19.94 0.59
CA ALA A 331 4.53 -18.80 1.44
C ALA A 331 5.73 -17.87 1.69
N VAL A 332 6.90 -18.44 2.00
CA VAL A 332 8.14 -17.65 2.22
C VAL A 332 8.56 -16.92 0.95
N LEU A 333 8.69 -17.64 -0.17
CA LEU A 333 9.16 -17.07 -1.43
C LEU A 333 8.16 -16.05 -2.00
N PHE A 334 6.86 -16.34 -1.87
CA PHE A 334 5.80 -15.44 -2.29
C PHE A 334 5.77 -14.19 -1.43
N GLY A 335 5.98 -14.32 -0.12
CA GLY A 335 6.17 -13.19 0.79
C GLY A 335 7.32 -12.29 0.34
N ILE A 336 8.50 -12.86 0.06
CA ILE A 336 9.66 -12.08 -0.41
C ILE A 336 9.34 -11.34 -1.71
N ALA A 337 8.73 -12.00 -2.69
CA ALA A 337 8.36 -11.37 -3.95
C ALA A 337 7.30 -10.27 -3.77
N SER A 338 6.26 -10.52 -2.98
CA SER A 338 5.17 -9.58 -2.75
C SER A 338 5.65 -8.34 -1.98
N GLY A 339 6.52 -8.52 -0.98
CA GLY A 339 7.07 -7.41 -0.22
C GLY A 339 7.80 -6.40 -1.08
N ALA A 340 8.68 -6.88 -1.96
CA ALA A 340 9.40 -6.04 -2.91
C ALA A 340 8.43 -5.32 -3.87
N PHE A 341 7.47 -6.06 -4.43
CA PHE A 341 6.49 -5.50 -5.36
C PHE A 341 5.68 -4.37 -4.73
N LEU A 342 5.18 -4.57 -3.50
CA LEU A 342 4.34 -3.60 -2.81
C LEU A 342 5.11 -2.36 -2.32
N GLY A 343 6.43 -2.46 -2.12
CA GLY A 343 7.27 -1.37 -1.61
C GLY A 343 7.81 -0.42 -2.68
N LEU A 344 7.87 -0.84 -3.93
CA LEU A 344 8.48 -0.11 -5.04
C LEU A 344 7.59 0.86 -5.87
N PRO A 345 6.24 0.87 -5.81
CA PRO A 345 5.43 1.69 -6.70
C PRO A 345 5.75 3.19 -6.63
N VAL A 346 5.94 3.74 -5.42
CA VAL A 346 6.29 5.16 -5.24
C VAL A 346 7.62 5.48 -5.92
N ALA A 347 8.64 4.64 -5.73
CA ALA A 347 9.94 4.83 -6.37
C ALA A 347 9.86 4.75 -7.90
N SER A 348 9.00 3.89 -8.44
CA SER A 348 8.76 3.81 -9.89
C SER A 348 8.06 5.03 -10.45
N ILE A 349 7.09 5.60 -9.74
CA ILE A 349 6.41 6.83 -10.17
C ILE A 349 7.38 8.02 -10.16
N VAL A 350 8.20 8.14 -9.10
CA VAL A 350 9.23 9.18 -9.00
C VAL A 350 10.20 9.12 -10.17
N ARG A 351 10.72 7.93 -10.50
CA ARG A 351 11.68 7.75 -11.61
C ARG A 351 11.07 7.93 -13.00
N LEU A 352 9.78 7.66 -13.13
CA LEU A 352 9.07 7.80 -14.41
C LEU A 352 8.66 9.25 -14.71
N SER A 353 8.51 10.07 -13.67
CA SER A 353 8.01 11.44 -13.76
C SER A 353 9.16 12.42 -14.02
N ASP A 354 9.13 13.06 -15.20
CA ASP A 354 10.15 14.04 -15.59
C ASP A 354 9.96 15.39 -14.88
N ASP A 355 8.71 15.73 -14.53
CA ASP A 355 8.35 16.96 -13.82
C ASP A 355 8.18 16.68 -12.31
N PRO A 356 9.11 17.16 -11.46
CA PRO A 356 9.05 16.95 -10.02
C PRO A 356 7.79 17.54 -9.36
N SER A 357 7.19 18.59 -9.95
CA SER A 357 6.00 19.25 -9.40
C SER A 357 4.75 18.36 -9.47
N LYS A 358 4.74 17.38 -10.37
CA LYS A 358 3.61 16.48 -10.62
C LYS A 358 3.70 15.14 -9.89
N ILE A 359 4.85 14.82 -9.28
CA ILE A 359 5.09 13.54 -8.61
C ILE A 359 4.01 13.25 -7.56
N GLY A 360 3.69 14.23 -6.70
CA GLY A 360 2.69 14.05 -5.64
C GLY A 360 1.28 13.75 -6.18
N THR A 361 0.90 14.41 -7.27
CA THR A 361 -0.39 14.17 -7.96
C THR A 361 -0.40 12.80 -8.64
N ARG A 362 0.69 12.43 -9.33
CA ARG A 362 0.84 11.12 -9.98
C ARG A 362 0.79 9.96 -8.98
N ILE A 363 1.43 10.11 -7.82
CA ILE A 363 1.33 9.13 -6.72
C ILE A 363 -0.14 8.96 -6.30
N GLY A 364 -0.86 10.06 -6.07
CA GLY A 364 -2.28 10.01 -5.71
C GLY A 364 -3.15 9.33 -6.76
N MET A 365 -2.93 9.64 -8.05
CA MET A 365 -3.62 8.99 -9.17
C MET A 365 -3.33 7.49 -9.23
N THR A 366 -2.07 7.08 -9.02
CA THR A 366 -1.71 5.65 -8.97
C THR A 366 -2.40 4.92 -7.84
N LEU A 367 -2.44 5.51 -6.64
CA LEU A 367 -3.18 4.92 -5.52
C LEU A 367 -4.65 4.74 -5.89
N LEU A 368 -5.30 5.74 -6.50
CA LEU A 368 -6.68 5.62 -6.96
C LEU A 368 -6.88 4.45 -7.94
N PHE A 369 -6.04 4.31 -8.97
CA PHE A 369 -6.13 3.20 -9.92
C PHE A 369 -5.99 1.84 -9.22
N VAL A 370 -4.98 1.71 -8.34
CA VAL A 370 -4.77 0.50 -7.54
C VAL A 370 -5.96 0.22 -6.62
N GLY A 371 -6.56 1.24 -6.03
CA GLY A 371 -7.77 1.14 -5.21
C GLY A 371 -8.97 0.59 -5.96
N VAL A 372 -9.17 0.98 -7.22
CA VAL A 372 -10.22 0.42 -8.08
C VAL A 372 -9.96 -1.07 -8.35
N GLY A 373 -8.71 -1.44 -8.63
CA GLY A 373 -8.32 -2.85 -8.78
C GLY A 373 -8.57 -3.67 -7.50
N ALA A 374 -8.16 -3.13 -6.35
CA ALA A 374 -8.38 -3.74 -5.05
C ALA A 374 -9.88 -4.01 -4.81
N LEU A 375 -10.75 -3.04 -5.08
CA LEU A 375 -12.21 -3.11 -4.87
C LEU A 375 -12.86 -4.33 -5.53
N ILE A 376 -12.48 -4.63 -6.76
CA ILE A 376 -13.10 -5.70 -7.56
C ILE A 376 -12.41 -7.06 -7.37
N SER A 377 -11.16 -7.07 -6.90
CA SER A 377 -10.33 -8.28 -6.86
C SER A 377 -10.91 -9.41 -6.01
N TYR A 378 -11.29 -9.14 -4.75
CA TYR A 378 -11.75 -10.19 -3.83
C TYR A 378 -13.17 -10.69 -4.15
N PRO A 379 -14.13 -9.85 -4.55
CA PRO A 379 -15.43 -10.33 -5.00
C PRO A 379 -15.32 -11.25 -6.22
N ILE A 380 -14.48 -10.90 -7.20
CA ILE A 380 -14.25 -11.76 -8.38
C ILE A 380 -13.59 -13.07 -7.94
N ALA A 381 -12.52 -13.03 -7.14
CA ALA A 381 -11.86 -14.22 -6.64
C ALA A 381 -12.82 -15.12 -5.83
N GLY A 382 -13.66 -14.52 -4.98
CA GLY A 382 -14.66 -15.23 -4.20
C GLY A 382 -15.75 -15.86 -5.06
N ALA A 383 -16.18 -15.19 -6.14
CA ALA A 383 -17.13 -15.73 -7.11
C ALA A 383 -16.53 -16.91 -7.89
N ILE A 384 -15.24 -16.83 -8.22
CA ILE A 384 -14.52 -17.91 -8.91
C ILE A 384 -14.40 -19.14 -8.02
N VAL A 385 -14.02 -18.98 -6.75
CA VAL A 385 -13.97 -20.11 -5.79
C VAL A 385 -15.35 -20.71 -5.62
N GLY A 386 -16.36 -19.86 -5.40
CA GLY A 386 -17.76 -20.25 -5.22
C GLY A 386 -17.95 -21.33 -4.15
N ASP A 387 -19.08 -22.03 -4.20
CA ASP A 387 -19.37 -23.15 -3.30
C ASP A 387 -18.69 -24.46 -3.75
N ASN A 388 -18.28 -24.52 -5.03
CA ASN A 388 -17.63 -25.68 -5.63
C ASN A 388 -16.13 -25.78 -5.28
N ASN A 389 -15.59 -24.87 -4.46
CA ASN A 389 -14.16 -24.82 -4.11
C ASN A 389 -13.26 -24.86 -5.36
N ASN A 390 -13.59 -24.04 -6.36
CA ASN A 390 -12.83 -23.98 -7.62
C ASN A 390 -11.53 -23.20 -7.46
N TRP A 391 -10.59 -23.81 -6.73
CA TRP A 391 -9.26 -23.28 -6.47
C TRP A 391 -8.40 -23.21 -7.73
N LEU A 392 -8.62 -24.11 -8.70
CA LEU A 392 -7.97 -24.05 -10.00
C LEU A 392 -8.29 -22.71 -10.70
N GLY A 393 -9.56 -22.32 -10.73
CA GLY A 393 -10.00 -21.05 -11.28
C GLY A 393 -9.34 -19.86 -10.59
N LEU A 394 -9.25 -19.87 -9.25
CA LEU A 394 -8.62 -18.78 -8.49
C LEU A 394 -7.12 -18.69 -8.80
N ILE A 395 -6.41 -19.82 -8.85
CA ILE A 395 -4.99 -19.87 -9.16
C ILE A 395 -4.73 -19.37 -10.58
N ILE A 396 -5.53 -19.80 -11.56
CA ILE A 396 -5.41 -19.34 -12.95
C ILE A 396 -5.69 -17.84 -13.04
N PHE A 397 -6.78 -17.36 -12.43
CA PHE A 397 -7.15 -15.94 -12.45
C PHE A 397 -6.02 -15.08 -11.88
N SER A 398 -5.52 -15.42 -10.70
CA SER A 398 -4.45 -14.67 -10.07
C SER A 398 -3.12 -14.79 -10.81
N GLY A 399 -2.76 -15.98 -11.28
CA GLY A 399 -1.53 -16.21 -12.06
C GLY A 399 -1.53 -15.43 -13.38
N VAL A 400 -2.67 -15.36 -14.07
CA VAL A 400 -2.83 -14.57 -15.30
C VAL A 400 -2.73 -13.07 -15.01
N LEU A 401 -3.32 -12.58 -13.92
CA LEU A 401 -3.16 -11.17 -13.51
C LEU A 401 -1.69 -10.82 -13.23
N LEU A 402 -0.95 -11.69 -12.53
CA LEU A 402 0.47 -11.47 -12.27
C LEU A 402 1.32 -11.56 -13.55
N ALA A 403 0.99 -12.48 -14.46
CA ALA A 403 1.62 -12.56 -15.77
C ALA A 403 1.37 -11.30 -16.60
N ALA A 404 0.12 -10.81 -16.63
CA ALA A 404 -0.25 -9.57 -17.28
C ALA A 404 0.49 -8.37 -16.65
N SER A 405 0.59 -8.31 -15.33
CA SER A 405 1.38 -7.32 -14.61
C SER A 405 2.83 -7.32 -15.08
N THR A 406 3.47 -8.50 -15.13
CA THR A 406 4.85 -8.68 -15.61
C THR A 406 5.04 -8.13 -17.03
N ILE A 407 4.16 -8.51 -17.95
CA ILE A 407 4.23 -8.07 -19.36
C ILE A 407 4.04 -6.56 -19.45
N VAL A 408 3.02 -6.02 -18.77
CA VAL A 408 2.66 -4.60 -18.86
C VAL A 408 3.71 -3.70 -18.20
N LEU A 409 4.31 -4.12 -17.07
CA LEU A 409 5.43 -3.39 -16.45
C LEU A 409 6.68 -3.39 -17.34
N ALA A 410 6.98 -4.52 -17.99
CA ALA A 410 8.04 -4.59 -18.98
C ALA A 410 7.78 -3.63 -20.17
N MET A 411 6.53 -3.57 -20.65
CA MET A 411 6.13 -2.62 -21.70
C MET A 411 6.27 -1.16 -21.25
N SER A 412 5.86 -0.81 -20.02
CA SER A 412 6.05 0.54 -19.45
C SER A 412 7.52 0.95 -19.49
N ARG A 413 8.41 0.06 -19.06
CA ARG A 413 9.86 0.28 -19.07
C ARG A 413 10.38 0.46 -20.50
N ILE A 414 10.02 -0.43 -21.42
CA ILE A 414 10.43 -0.35 -22.82
C ILE A 414 9.93 0.95 -23.47
N ALA A 415 8.72 1.41 -23.15
CA ALA A 415 8.17 2.65 -23.65
C ALA A 415 8.95 3.89 -23.16
N LYS A 416 9.53 3.86 -21.96
CA LYS A 416 10.31 4.98 -21.39
C LYS A 416 11.78 5.01 -21.83
N VAL A 417 12.49 3.87 -21.81
CA VAL A 417 13.97 3.82 -22.07
C VAL A 417 14.37 3.00 -23.29
N GLY A 418 13.44 2.42 -24.01
CA GLY A 418 13.71 1.53 -25.14
C GLY A 418 14.07 0.09 -24.72
N LYS A 419 14.50 -0.71 -25.69
CA LYS A 419 14.66 -2.18 -25.54
C LYS A 419 15.94 -2.60 -24.78
N GLU A 420 16.91 -1.71 -24.60
CA GLU A 420 18.20 -2.04 -23.98
C GLU A 420 18.08 -2.23 -22.47
N TRP A 421 18.35 -3.44 -21.96
CA TRP A 421 18.20 -3.80 -20.54
C TRP A 421 19.17 -3.06 -19.58
N THR A 422 20.23 -2.45 -20.09
CA THR A 422 21.31 -1.85 -19.30
C THR A 422 21.03 -0.45 -18.77
N LYS A 423 19.96 0.22 -19.23
CA LYS A 423 19.58 1.54 -18.72
C LYS A 423 18.82 1.41 -17.39
N PRO A 424 19.34 1.95 -16.28
CA PRO A 424 18.66 1.87 -14.99
C PRO A 424 17.41 2.74 -15.01
N LEU A 425 16.24 2.12 -14.85
CA LEU A 425 14.97 2.76 -14.51
C LEU A 425 14.27 1.98 -13.39
#